data_AF-A0A2K3MAM6-F1
#
_entry.id   AF-A0A2K3MAM6-F1
#
_cell.length_a   1.000
_cell.length_b   1.000
_cell.length_c   1.000
_cell.angle_alpha   90.00
_cell.angle_beta   90.00
_cell.angle_gamma   90.00
#
_symmetry.space_group_name_H-M   'P 1'
#
loop_
_entity.id
_entity.type
_entity.pdbx_description
1 polymer ?
#
loop_
_entity_poly.entity_id
_entity_poly.type
_entity_poly.pdbx_seq_one_letter_code
_entity_poly.pdbx_strand_id
1 'polypeptide(L)'
;MANNDCNSRNKVGIGVCIRDDQGQFVLAKSEWYSPLLDVDVGEAMALLSTITWVKELHFNVVFDLDSKRVVDNFNCNELDEFDFGAIIKD
;
A
#
# COMPACT_ATOMS: atom_id res chain seq x y z
N MET A 1 -36.97 6.31 6.25
CA MET A 1 -36.37 6.03 4.93
C MET A 1 -34.93 5.62 5.18
N ALA A 2 -34.59 4.35 4.95
CA ALA A 2 -33.21 3.88 5.01
C ALA A 2 -32.51 4.37 3.73
N ASN A 3 -31.46 5.18 3.88
CA ASN A 3 -30.58 5.52 2.77
C ASN A 3 -29.82 4.25 2.39
N ASN A 4 -30.30 3.55 1.37
CA ASN A 4 -29.59 2.48 0.70
C ASN A 4 -28.46 3.09 -0.14
N ASP A 5 -27.36 3.43 0.52
CA ASP A 5 -26.12 3.78 -0.18
C ASP A 5 -25.50 2.48 -0.72
N CYS A 6 -25.84 2.15 -1.97
CA CYS A 6 -25.30 0.98 -2.70
C CYS A 6 -23.81 1.16 -3.09
N ASN A 7 -23.18 2.27 -2.68
CA ASN A 7 -21.82 2.64 -3.01
C ASN A 7 -20.75 2.05 -2.07
N SER A 8 -21.14 1.17 -1.14
CA SER A 8 -20.25 0.59 -0.12
C SER A 8 -19.25 -0.46 -0.64
N ARG A 9 -19.31 -0.84 -1.93
CA ARG A 9 -18.48 -1.91 -2.52
C ARG A 9 -17.33 -1.43 -3.42
N ASN A 10 -17.28 -0.14 -3.75
CA ASN A 10 -16.21 0.41 -4.60
C ASN A 10 -15.07 0.92 -3.73
N LYS A 11 -14.43 0.01 -2.99
CA LYS A 11 -13.35 0.33 -2.07
C LYS A 11 -12.19 -0.64 -2.23
N VAL A 12 -10.99 -0.13 -1.98
CA VAL A 12 -9.78 -0.95 -1.82
C VAL A 12 -9.47 -1.05 -0.34
N GLY A 13 -9.28 -2.27 0.14
CA GLY A 13 -8.79 -2.52 1.49
C GLY A 13 -7.29 -2.72 1.45
N ILE A 14 -6.58 -2.09 2.39
CA ILE A 14 -5.14 -2.24 2.57
C ILE A 14 -4.92 -2.86 3.94
N GLY A 15 -4.14 -3.95 3.98
CA GLY A 15 -3.76 -4.63 5.21
C GLY A 15 -2.25 -4.72 5.31
N VAL A 16 -1.70 -4.28 6.44
CA VAL A 16 -0.25 -4.28 6.68
C VAL A 16 0.00 -4.89 8.05
N CYS A 17 1.03 -5.74 8.14
CA CYS A 17 1.60 -6.18 9.41
C CYS A 17 3.11 -5.92 9.45
N ILE A 18 3.59 -5.48 10.60
CA ILE A 18 5.01 -5.35 10.92
C ILE A 18 5.37 -6.53 11.80
N ARG A 19 6.45 -7.21 11.42
CA ARG A 19 7.07 -8.28 12.18
C ARG A 19 8.47 -7.88 12.62
N ASP A 20 8.92 -8.41 13.75
CA ASP A 20 10.32 -8.27 14.17
C ASP A 20 11.24 -9.20 13.35
N ASP A 21 12.53 -9.16 13.64
CA ASP A 21 13.56 -9.96 12.96
C ASP A 21 13.42 -11.47 13.23
N GLN A 22 12.67 -11.87 14.26
CA GLN A 22 12.29 -13.25 14.56
C GLN A 22 10.94 -13.64 13.91
N GLY A 23 10.40 -12.77 13.06
CA GLY A 23 9.11 -12.96 12.39
C GLY A 23 7.91 -12.86 13.33
N GLN A 24 8.06 -12.35 14.55
CA GLN A 24 6.96 -12.19 15.50
C GLN A 24 6.15 -10.95 15.17
N PHE A 25 4.84 -11.02 15.39
CA PHE A 25 3.95 -9.89 15.19
C PHE A 25 4.29 -8.73 16.13
N VAL A 26 4.37 -7.52 15.59
CA VAL A 26 4.60 -6.28 16.36
C VAL A 26 3.40 -5.35 16.26
N LEU A 27 3.01 -4.96 15.05
CA LEU A 27 1.92 -4.03 14.77
C LEU A 27 1.16 -4.43 13.50
N ALA A 28 -0.10 -4.03 13.40
CA ALA A 28 -0.84 -4.07 12.15
C ALA A 28 -1.67 -2.79 11.97
N LYS A 29 -1.93 -2.49 10.70
CA LYS A 29 -2.79 -1.39 10.27
C LYS A 29 -3.71 -1.91 9.19
N SER A 30 -4.93 -1.37 9.16
CA SER A 30 -5.85 -1.59 8.05
C SER A 30 -6.48 -0.26 7.64
N GLU A 31 -6.56 -0.04 6.34
CA GLU A 31 -7.08 1.18 5.73
C GLU A 31 -8.06 0.84 4.61
N TRP A 32 -8.94 1.79 4.31
CA TRP A 32 -9.92 1.67 3.24
C TRP A 32 -9.88 2.91 2.37
N TYR A 33 -9.74 2.71 1.06
CA TYR A 33 -9.69 3.77 0.07
C TYR A 33 -10.91 3.70 -0.84
N SER A 34 -11.36 4.83 -1.34
CA SER A 34 -12.44 4.96 -2.31
C SER A 34 -12.04 5.99 -3.35
N PRO A 35 -12.33 5.78 -4.65
CA PRO A 35 -13.12 4.68 -5.22
C PRO A 35 -12.33 3.35 -5.31
N LEU A 36 -12.92 2.33 -5.94
CA LEU A 36 -12.21 1.11 -6.31
C LEU A 36 -11.06 1.47 -7.24
N LEU A 37 -9.87 0.99 -6.94
CA LEU A 37 -8.68 1.17 -7.76
C LEU A 37 -8.38 -0.12 -8.50
N ASP A 38 -7.66 0.00 -9.61
CA ASP A 38 -6.98 -1.14 -10.23
C ASP A 38 -6.07 -1.83 -9.20
N VAL A 39 -5.92 -3.15 -9.30
CA VAL A 39 -5.20 -3.95 -8.28
C VAL A 39 -3.80 -3.41 -8.05
N ASP A 40 -3.07 -3.16 -9.13
CA ASP A 40 -1.69 -2.71 -9.03
C ASP A 40 -1.57 -1.26 -8.54
N VAL A 41 -2.56 -0.41 -8.87
CA VAL A 41 -2.66 0.95 -8.32
C VAL A 41 -2.96 0.90 -6.83
N GLY A 42 -3.85 0.00 -6.40
CA GLY A 42 -4.18 -0.22 -4.99
C GLY A 42 -2.97 -0.71 -4.18
N GLU A 43 -2.18 -1.61 -4.75
CA GLU A 43 -0.96 -2.14 -4.11
C GLU A 43 0.17 -1.10 -4.06
N ALA A 44 0.37 -0.30 -5.12
CA ALA A 44 1.31 0.81 -5.09
C ALA A 44 0.92 1.87 -4.06
N MET A 45 -0.38 2.18 -3.95
CA MET A 45 -0.92 3.05 -2.90
C MET A 45 -0.75 2.45 -1.50
N ALA A 46 -0.89 1.14 -1.35
CA ALA A 46 -0.64 0.44 -0.09
C ALA A 46 0.82 0.56 0.34
N LEU A 47 1.75 0.36 -0.58
CA LEU A 47 3.17 0.53 -0.33
C LEU A 47 3.48 1.98 0.09
N LEU A 48 2.95 2.97 -0.63
CA LEU A 48 3.14 4.39 -0.28
C LEU A 48 2.62 4.72 1.13
N SER A 49 1.38 4.34 1.44
CA SER A 49 0.81 4.56 2.78
C SER A 49 1.64 3.88 3.87
N THR A 50 2.14 2.66 3.59
CA THR A 50 2.99 1.93 4.53
C THR A 50 4.35 2.60 4.74
N ILE A 51 4.99 3.10 3.68
CA ILE A 51 6.25 3.84 3.77
C ILE A 51 6.10 5.06 4.68
N THR A 52 5.03 5.84 4.51
CA THR A 52 4.74 6.98 5.38
C THR A 52 4.54 6.54 6.83
N TRP A 53 3.79 5.47 7.05
CA TRP A 53 3.54 4.96 8.40
C TRP A 53 4.82 4.48 9.10
N VAL A 54 5.70 3.73 8.43
CA VAL A 54 6.96 3.25 9.06
C VAL A 54 7.97 4.38 9.26
N LYS A 55 7.94 5.42 8.41
CA LYS A 55 8.73 6.65 8.62
C LYS A 55 8.31 7.36 9.91
N GLU A 56 7.00 7.51 10.15
CA GLU A 56 6.47 8.11 11.40
C GLU A 56 6.83 7.29 12.65
N LEU A 57 6.87 5.96 12.51
CA LEU A 57 7.30 5.04 13.57
C LEU A 57 8.82 5.00 13.77
N HIS A 58 9.60 5.61 12.88
CA HIS A 58 11.07 5.58 12.88
C HIS A 58 11.65 4.16 12.80
N PHE A 59 10.97 3.26 12.09
CA PHE A 59 11.42 1.89 11.89
C PHE A 59 12.25 1.73 10.63
N ASN A 60 13.30 0.91 10.71
CA ASN A 60 13.99 0.40 9.53
C ASN A 60 13.39 -0.98 9.21
N VAL A 61 12.76 -1.11 8.05
CA VAL A 61 11.96 -2.27 7.67
C VAL A 61 12.35 -2.80 6.30
N VAL A 62 12.04 -4.08 6.06
CA VAL A 62 12.00 -4.67 4.73
C VAL A 62 10.53 -4.86 4.35
N PHE A 63 10.16 -4.49 3.13
CA PHE A 63 8.80 -4.64 2.63
C PHE A 63 8.64 -5.97 1.91
N ASP A 64 7.79 -6.85 2.47
CA ASP A 64 7.31 -8.06 1.80
C ASP A 64 5.96 -7.74 1.15
N LEU A 65 5.88 -7.86 -0.17
CA LEU A 65 4.66 -7.64 -0.95
C LEU A 65 4.32 -8.90 -1.76
N ASP A 66 3.04 -9.17 -1.96
CA ASP A 66 2.52 -10.21 -2.85
C ASP A 66 2.50 -9.79 -4.33
N SER A 67 2.80 -8.52 -4.60
CA SER A 67 2.83 -7.94 -5.94
C SER A 67 4.23 -7.88 -6.53
N LYS A 68 4.56 -8.87 -7.37
CA LYS A 68 5.83 -8.84 -8.11
C LYS A 68 5.98 -7.57 -8.97
N ARG A 69 4.88 -7.11 -9.59
CA ARG A 69 4.92 -5.93 -10.48
C ARG A 69 5.28 -4.67 -9.71
N VAL A 70 4.69 -4.46 -8.53
CA VAL A 70 5.03 -3.30 -7.68
C VAL A 70 6.46 -3.41 -7.16
N VAL A 71 6.91 -4.62 -6.75
CA VAL A 71 8.28 -4.86 -6.30
C VAL A 71 9.30 -4.56 -7.40
N ASP A 72 9.09 -5.08 -8.61
CA ASP A 72 9.99 -4.87 -9.74
C ASP A 72 10.05 -3.37 -10.11
N ASN A 73 8.89 -2.72 -10.25
CA ASN A 73 8.81 -1.30 -10.61
C ASN A 73 9.43 -0.38 -9.53
N PHE A 74 9.27 -0.68 -8.25
CA PHE A 74 9.85 0.12 -7.16
C PHE A 74 11.37 0.02 -7.11
N ASN A 75 11.93 -1.14 -7.47
CA ASN A 75 13.37 -1.39 -7.43
C ASN A 75 14.08 -1.10 -8.76
N CYS A 76 13.34 -0.83 -9.85
CA CYS A 76 13.91 -0.40 -11.11
C CYS A 76 14.51 1.01 -10.99
N ASN A 77 15.81 1.13 -11.33
CA ASN A 77 16.53 2.41 -11.39
C ASN A 77 16.28 3.19 -12.70
N GLU A 78 15.50 2.64 -13.63
CA GLU A 78 15.10 3.38 -14.83
C GLU A 78 13.96 4.33 -14.45
N LEU A 79 14.12 5.60 -14.83
CA LEU A 79 13.15 6.66 -14.63
C LEU A 79 11.87 6.30 -15.40
N ASP A 80 10.99 5.49 -14.81
CA ASP A 80 9.73 5.15 -15.45
C ASP A 80 8.87 6.41 -15.50
N GLU A 81 8.76 6.97 -16.71
CA GLU A 81 7.78 7.96 -17.17
C GLU A 81 6.34 7.38 -17.19
N PHE A 82 6.02 6.48 -16.26
CA PHE A 82 4.68 5.96 -16.05
C PHE A 82 4.10 6.54 -14.76
N ASP A 83 2.78 6.73 -14.73
CA ASP A 83 2.01 7.33 -13.63
C ASP A 83 2.32 6.75 -12.23
N PHE A 84 2.86 5.53 -12.15
CA PHE A 84 3.31 4.88 -10.91
C PHE A 84 4.56 5.52 -10.30
N GLY A 85 5.51 5.97 -11.11
CA GLY A 85 6.73 6.64 -10.65
C GLY A 85 6.44 7.99 -9.99
N ALA A 86 5.31 8.63 -10.36
CA ALA A 86 4.85 9.86 -9.73
C ALA A 86 4.24 9.62 -8.34
N ILE A 87 3.52 8.50 -8.14
CA ILE A 87 2.94 8.13 -6.84
C ILE A 87 4.02 7.85 -5.79
N ILE A 88 5.14 7.25 -6.20
CA ILE A 88 6.25 6.90 -5.29
C ILE A 88 7.11 8.13 -4.94
N LYS A 89 7.01 9.24 -5.70
CA LYS A 89 7.88 10.42 -5.57
C LYS A 89 7.36 11.54 -4.67
N ASP A 90 6.15 11.43 -4.09
CA ASP A 90 5.60 12.39 -3.11
C ASP A 90 5.92 12.00 -1.65
#